data_AF-A0AA41H807-F1
#
_entry.id   AF-A0AA41H807-F1
#
_cell.length_a   1.000
_cell.length_b   1.000
_cell.length_c   1.000
_cell.angle_alpha   90.00
_cell.angle_beta   90.00
_cell.angle_gamma   90.00
#
_symmetry.space_group_name_H-M   'P 1'
#
loop_
_entity.id
_entity.type
_entity.pdbx_description
1 polymer ?
#
loop_
_entity_poly.entity_id
_entity_poly.type
_entity_poly.pdbx_seq_one_letter_code
_entity_poly.pdbx_strand_id
1 'polypeptide(L)'
;MLFVKRLTIATALCATVGAAVAAQIDAPLASNAYITRNQLDWAWASPLPASSGLDLSYQSQFGWRLPTAAELADAPQASDFLFAGANVPLGGTDPMSGAYFSAINGQLAGAAACAAPYFSSYSNCDWQDGKGQPFGPWAGAPGASAYGEQLVVRAVPEADAYAMLLAGLGVVGALARRTRRLV
;
A
#
# COMPACT_ATOMS: atom_id res chain seq x y z
N MET A 1 -6.65 63.21 -35.08
CA MET A 1 -6.55 63.52 -33.63
C MET A 1 -7.78 62.92 -32.98
N LEU A 2 -7.79 61.97 -32.03
CA LEU A 2 -6.83 61.29 -31.17
C LEU A 2 -7.24 59.79 -31.16
N PHE A 3 -6.47 58.85 -31.68
CA PHE A 3 -5.57 57.96 -30.93
C PHE A 3 -5.79 57.88 -29.40
N VAL A 4 -5.93 56.64 -28.91
CA VAL A 4 -5.41 56.10 -27.62
C VAL A 4 -6.45 55.61 -26.58
N LYS A 5 -6.25 54.32 -26.22
CA LYS A 5 -6.66 53.59 -24.99
C LYS A 5 -8.17 53.27 -24.89
N ARG A 6 -8.57 52.00 -24.82
CA ARG A 6 -8.25 51.09 -23.71
C ARG A 6 -8.12 49.64 -24.19
N LEU A 7 -6.87 49.21 -24.23
CA LEU A 7 -6.41 47.85 -24.43
C LEU A 7 -6.42 47.15 -23.06
N THR A 8 -7.12 46.02 -22.99
CA THR A 8 -6.78 44.82 -22.19
C THR A 8 -6.66 44.96 -20.66
N ILE A 9 -7.64 44.41 -19.94
CA ILE A 9 -7.41 43.82 -18.61
C ILE A 9 -7.91 42.36 -18.68
N ALA A 10 -7.06 41.49 -19.22
CA ALA A 10 -7.10 40.06 -18.97
C ALA A 10 -5.85 39.76 -18.14
N THR A 11 -5.93 40.02 -16.84
CA THR A 11 -4.84 39.67 -15.92
C THR A 11 -5.20 38.34 -15.29
N ALA A 12 -4.46 37.33 -15.71
CA ALA A 12 -4.57 35.94 -15.33
C ALA A 12 -4.66 35.77 -13.81
N LEU A 13 -5.82 35.30 -13.33
CA LEU A 13 -5.95 34.66 -12.03
C LEU A 13 -5.56 33.19 -12.19
N CYS A 14 -4.32 32.92 -12.60
CA CYS A 14 -3.72 31.59 -12.39
C CYS A 14 -3.38 31.52 -10.91
N ALA A 15 -4.40 31.19 -10.11
CA ALA A 15 -4.23 30.81 -8.73
C ALA A 15 -3.13 29.75 -8.66
N THR A 16 -2.15 30.01 -7.82
CA THR A 16 -1.15 29.05 -7.36
C THR A 16 -1.89 27.89 -6.70
N VAL A 17 -2.24 26.87 -7.47
CA VAL A 17 -2.69 25.59 -6.93
C VAL A 17 -1.44 24.96 -6.33
N GLY A 18 -1.18 25.23 -5.05
CA GLY A 18 -0.22 24.43 -4.30
C GLY A 18 -0.66 22.98 -4.42
N ALA A 19 0.22 22.09 -4.87
CA ALA A 19 -0.06 20.67 -4.88
C ALA A 19 -0.33 20.25 -3.43
N ALA A 20 -1.58 19.87 -3.14
CA ALA A 20 -1.87 19.18 -1.89
C ALA A 20 -1.15 17.82 -1.99
N VAL A 21 -0.11 17.62 -1.18
CA VAL A 21 0.43 16.29 -0.96
C VAL A 21 -0.57 15.54 -0.10
N ALA A 22 -1.21 14.52 -0.65
CA ALA A 22 -2.04 13.62 0.13
C ALA A 22 -1.15 12.98 1.21
N ALA A 23 -1.64 12.88 2.44
CA ALA A 23 -0.95 12.15 3.48
C ALA A 23 -0.75 10.70 3.03
N GLN A 24 0.37 10.07 3.41
CA GLN A 24 0.70 8.72 2.94
C GLN A 24 -0.37 7.68 3.33
N ILE A 25 -1.07 7.92 4.44
CA ILE A 25 -2.20 7.12 4.93
C ILE A 25 -3.41 7.14 3.97
N ASP A 26 -3.53 8.20 3.16
CA ASP A 26 -4.57 8.41 2.15
C ASP A 26 -4.06 8.12 0.72
N ALA A 27 -2.95 7.39 0.59
CA ALA A 27 -2.39 6.97 -0.69
C ALA A 27 -2.53 5.45 -0.89
N PRO A 28 -2.80 4.95 -2.11
CA PRO A 28 -2.84 3.51 -2.35
C PRO A 28 -1.51 2.85 -2.00
N LEU A 29 -1.54 1.69 -1.35
CA LEU A 29 -0.31 0.99 -0.98
C LEU A 29 0.56 0.65 -2.20
N ALA A 30 1.82 1.06 -2.17
CA ALA A 30 2.78 0.79 -3.24
C ALA A 30 3.09 -0.71 -3.37
N SER A 31 3.27 -1.18 -4.61
CA SER A 31 3.48 -2.60 -4.93
C SER A 31 4.78 -3.20 -4.40
N ASN A 32 5.73 -2.37 -3.99
CA ASN A 32 6.99 -2.78 -3.39
C ASN A 32 7.03 -2.64 -1.85
N ALA A 33 5.89 -2.32 -1.23
CA ALA A 33 5.72 -2.24 0.23
C ALA A 33 4.95 -3.44 0.82
N TYR A 34 4.67 -4.46 0.02
CA TYR A 34 4.04 -5.72 0.44
C TYR A 34 4.63 -6.90 -0.32
N ILE A 35 4.31 -8.11 0.14
CA ILE A 35 4.67 -9.38 -0.52
C ILE A 35 3.41 -10.19 -0.80
N THR A 36 3.49 -11.16 -1.72
CA THR A 36 2.40 -12.09 -2.00
C THR A 36 2.77 -13.49 -1.52
N ARG A 37 1.92 -14.11 -0.70
CA ARG A 37 2.09 -15.47 -0.18
C ARG A 37 0.73 -16.13 0.05
N ASN A 38 0.58 -17.38 -0.39
CA ASN A 38 -0.65 -18.16 -0.23
C ASN A 38 -1.91 -17.44 -0.75
N GLN A 39 -1.84 -16.83 -1.94
CA GLN A 39 -2.93 -16.05 -2.57
C GLN A 39 -3.40 -14.81 -1.77
N LEU A 40 -2.59 -14.37 -0.81
CA LEU A 40 -2.80 -13.14 -0.06
C LEU A 40 -1.61 -12.21 -0.29
N ASP A 41 -1.91 -10.91 -0.46
CA ASP A 41 -0.90 -9.88 -0.26
C ASP A 41 -0.79 -9.59 1.24
N TRP A 42 0.44 -9.49 1.75
CA TRP A 42 0.78 -9.24 3.14
C TRP A 42 1.60 -7.97 3.26
N ALA A 43 1.16 -7.03 4.09
CA ALA A 43 1.86 -5.79 4.36
C ALA A 43 2.20 -5.66 5.84
N TRP A 44 3.44 -5.21 6.11
CA TRP A 44 3.93 -4.92 7.45
C TRP A 44 3.49 -3.51 7.84
N ALA A 45 2.40 -3.42 8.58
CA ALA A 45 1.53 -2.24 8.60
C ALA A 45 1.71 -1.32 9.80
N SER A 46 2.31 -1.79 10.90
CA SER A 46 2.54 -0.94 12.07
C SER A 46 3.54 -1.61 13.01
N PRO A 47 4.36 -0.82 13.73
CA PRO A 47 5.30 -1.32 14.72
C PRO A 47 4.63 -1.72 16.05
N LEU A 48 3.30 -1.68 16.09
CA LEU A 48 2.49 -2.01 17.25
C LEU A 48 1.19 -2.71 16.80
N PRO A 49 0.53 -3.46 17.70
CA PRO A 49 -0.74 -4.12 17.40
C PRO A 49 -1.82 -3.14 16.94
N ALA A 50 -2.82 -3.65 16.21
CA ALA A 50 -3.88 -2.84 15.61
C ALA A 50 -4.61 -1.90 16.60
N SER A 51 -4.75 -2.32 17.86
CA SER A 51 -5.35 -1.53 18.94
C SER A 51 -4.59 -0.23 19.26
N SER A 52 -3.34 -0.10 18.79
CA SER A 52 -2.45 1.04 19.04
C SER A 52 -2.50 2.09 17.92
N GLY A 53 -3.65 2.23 17.25
CA GLY A 53 -3.87 3.29 16.25
C GLY A 53 -3.60 2.88 14.81
N LEU A 54 -3.80 1.62 14.46
CA LEU A 54 -3.86 1.20 13.06
C LEU A 54 -5.12 1.79 12.40
N ASP A 55 -4.95 2.41 11.25
CA ASP A 55 -5.98 3.01 10.42
C ASP A 55 -6.19 2.19 9.14
N LEU A 56 -7.42 1.69 8.98
CA LEU A 56 -7.87 0.98 7.78
C LEU A 56 -8.91 1.77 6.99
N SER A 57 -9.23 3.01 7.40
CA SER A 57 -10.31 3.83 6.81
C SER A 57 -10.10 4.05 5.31
N TYR A 58 -8.86 4.36 4.91
CA TYR A 58 -8.51 4.47 3.50
C TYR A 58 -8.24 3.10 2.86
N GLN A 59 -7.37 2.29 3.46
CA GLN A 59 -6.86 1.08 2.78
C GLN A 59 -7.90 -0.04 2.61
N SER A 60 -8.95 -0.07 3.44
CA SER A 60 -10.03 -1.06 3.34
C SER A 60 -10.80 -0.99 2.02
N GLN A 61 -10.85 0.17 1.36
CA GLN A 61 -11.46 0.31 0.04
C GLN A 61 -10.71 -0.50 -1.05
N PHE A 62 -9.43 -0.84 -0.80
CA PHE A 62 -8.61 -1.71 -1.65
C PHE A 62 -8.54 -3.16 -1.13
N GLY A 63 -9.41 -3.52 -0.18
CA GLY A 63 -9.52 -4.86 0.38
C GLY A 63 -8.53 -5.18 1.50
N TRP A 64 -7.72 -4.22 1.95
CA TRP A 64 -6.82 -4.43 3.09
C TRP A 64 -7.61 -4.54 4.40
N ARG A 65 -7.25 -5.54 5.20
CA ARG A 65 -7.87 -5.83 6.49
C ARG A 65 -6.90 -6.53 7.43
N LEU A 66 -7.28 -6.68 8.69
CA LEU A 66 -6.57 -7.56 9.59
C LEU A 66 -6.66 -9.03 9.10
N PRO A 67 -5.58 -9.81 9.25
CA PRO A 67 -5.62 -11.24 8.99
C PRO A 67 -6.52 -11.93 10.03
N THR A 68 -7.21 -12.98 9.61
CA THR A 68 -7.88 -13.91 10.51
C THR A 68 -6.84 -14.76 11.26
N ALA A 69 -7.22 -15.39 12.37
CA ALA A 69 -6.33 -16.28 13.11
C ALA A 69 -5.80 -17.45 12.24
N ALA A 70 -6.62 -17.96 11.33
CA ALA A 70 -6.23 -19.02 10.40
C ALA A 70 -5.17 -18.53 9.39
N GLU A 71 -5.40 -17.36 8.77
CA GLU A 71 -4.41 -16.77 7.86
C GLU A 71 -3.10 -16.44 8.58
N LEU A 72 -3.18 -15.94 9.82
CA LEU A 72 -2.02 -15.57 10.61
C LEU A 72 -1.14 -16.78 11.00
N ALA A 73 -1.72 -17.98 11.09
CA ALA A 73 -0.95 -19.22 11.28
C ALA A 73 0.05 -19.43 10.13
N ASP A 74 -0.38 -19.12 8.91
CA ASP A 74 0.41 -19.21 7.67
C ASP A 74 1.14 -17.91 7.31
N ALA A 75 1.16 -16.92 8.22
CA ALA A 75 1.80 -15.63 7.98
C ALA A 75 3.28 -15.76 7.60
N PRO A 76 3.78 -14.85 6.73
CA PRO A 76 5.18 -14.79 6.33
C PRO A 76 6.12 -14.59 7.52
N GLN A 77 7.39 -14.96 7.36
CA GLN A 77 8.47 -14.55 8.25
C GLN A 77 8.91 -13.12 7.93
N ALA A 78 9.57 -12.44 8.87
CA ALA A 78 10.15 -11.11 8.62
C ALA A 78 11.13 -11.14 7.43
N SER A 79 11.90 -12.23 7.30
CA SER A 79 12.83 -12.45 6.19
C SER A 79 12.16 -12.56 4.82
N ASP A 80 10.87 -12.89 4.74
CA ASP A 80 10.16 -12.94 3.46
C ASP A 80 9.93 -11.52 2.89
N PHE A 81 9.98 -10.48 3.72
CA PHE A 81 9.86 -9.09 3.27
C PHE A 81 11.16 -8.56 2.64
N LEU A 82 12.27 -9.31 2.68
CA LEU A 82 13.52 -8.96 2.00
C LEU A 82 13.46 -9.36 0.52
N PHE A 83 13.44 -8.37 -0.38
CA PHE A 83 13.53 -8.63 -1.81
C PHE A 83 14.13 -7.45 -2.58
N ALA A 84 14.70 -7.74 -3.75
CA ALA A 84 15.24 -6.71 -4.63
C ALA A 84 14.12 -5.77 -5.10
N GLY A 85 14.29 -4.47 -4.87
CA GLY A 85 13.31 -3.45 -5.24
C GLY A 85 12.24 -3.17 -4.18
N ALA A 86 12.32 -3.81 -3.00
CA ALA A 86 11.49 -3.44 -1.87
C ALA A 86 11.67 -1.96 -1.48
N ASN A 87 10.62 -1.35 -0.92
CA ASN A 87 10.54 0.11 -0.80
C ASN A 87 11.56 0.71 0.17
N VAL A 88 11.97 0.00 1.24
CA VAL A 88 12.97 0.49 2.19
C VAL A 88 14.35 -0.06 1.86
N PRO A 89 15.33 0.77 1.46
CA PRO A 89 16.71 0.32 1.26
C PRO A 89 17.38 -0.04 2.60
N LEU A 90 18.37 -0.93 2.56
CA LEU A 90 19.11 -1.33 3.76
C LEU A 90 19.73 -0.11 4.46
N GLY A 91 19.37 0.11 5.73
CA GLY A 91 19.89 1.23 6.54
C GLY A 91 19.40 2.60 6.08
N GLY A 92 18.34 2.68 5.28
CA GLY A 92 17.79 3.93 4.79
C GLY A 92 16.28 4.05 4.99
N THR A 93 15.70 4.96 4.22
CA THR A 93 14.29 5.34 4.28
C THR A 93 13.71 5.30 2.87
N ASP A 94 12.49 4.80 2.72
CA ASP A 94 11.73 4.87 1.47
C ASP A 94 11.48 6.35 1.10
N PRO A 95 12.00 6.82 -0.05
CA PRO A 95 11.83 8.22 -0.46
C PRO A 95 10.39 8.60 -0.78
N MET A 96 9.50 7.63 -1.02
CA MET A 96 8.10 7.89 -1.36
C MET A 96 7.23 8.03 -0.12
N SER A 97 7.37 7.08 0.83
CA SER A 97 6.48 7.00 2.00
C SER A 97 7.10 7.48 3.31
N GLY A 98 8.43 7.65 3.36
CA GLY A 98 9.14 7.88 4.61
C GLY A 98 9.31 6.62 5.47
N ALA A 99 8.91 5.44 4.98
CA ALA A 99 9.04 4.18 5.72
C ALA A 99 10.52 3.84 6.00
N TYR A 100 10.83 3.33 7.18
CA TYR A 100 12.16 2.82 7.52
C TYR A 100 12.08 1.59 8.45
N PHE A 101 13.21 0.91 8.65
CA PHE A 101 13.32 -0.15 9.65
C PHE A 101 14.08 0.33 10.89
N SER A 102 13.53 0.07 12.07
CA SER A 102 14.23 0.21 13.36
C SER A 102 14.34 -1.16 14.06
N ALA A 103 14.91 -1.16 15.27
CA ALA A 103 15.23 -2.39 16.02
C ALA A 103 15.91 -3.46 15.13
N ILE A 104 16.91 -3.04 14.34
CA ILE A 104 17.54 -3.90 13.33
C ILE A 104 18.56 -4.86 13.93
N ASN A 105 18.83 -5.98 13.27
CA ASN A 105 19.93 -6.90 13.58
C ASN A 105 20.63 -7.34 12.29
N GLY A 106 21.66 -8.19 12.41
CA GLY A 106 22.43 -8.69 11.27
C GLY A 106 21.66 -9.56 10.26
N GLN A 107 20.39 -9.88 10.53
CA GLN A 107 19.53 -10.62 9.60
C GLN A 107 18.80 -9.71 8.60
N LEU A 108 18.70 -8.41 8.87
CA LEU A 108 18.28 -7.44 7.86
C LEU A 108 19.46 -7.21 6.91
N ALA A 109 19.53 -8.00 5.84
CA ALA A 109 20.69 -8.07 4.94
C ALA A 109 20.48 -7.36 3.58
N GLY A 110 19.34 -6.67 3.40
CA GLY A 110 19.00 -6.04 2.13
C GLY A 110 17.81 -5.09 2.24
N ALA A 111 17.32 -4.64 1.09
CA ALA A 111 16.09 -3.87 1.03
C ALA A 111 14.91 -4.74 1.48
N ALA A 112 13.99 -4.16 2.25
CA ALA A 112 12.83 -4.84 2.77
C ALA A 112 11.56 -4.00 2.63
N ALA A 113 10.41 -4.67 2.59
CA ALA A 113 9.12 -4.02 2.47
C ALA A 113 8.56 -3.62 3.84
N CYS A 114 8.27 -2.33 4.01
CA CYS A 114 7.58 -1.79 5.18
C CYS A 114 6.46 -0.84 4.73
N ALA A 115 5.26 -1.04 5.25
CA ALA A 115 4.06 -0.32 4.88
C ALA A 115 3.52 0.60 5.99
N ALA A 116 4.22 0.75 7.11
CA ALA A 116 3.72 1.48 8.28
C ALA A 116 3.10 2.87 8.01
N PRO A 117 3.68 3.73 7.15
CA PRO A 117 3.11 5.04 6.83
C PRO A 117 1.72 5.02 6.16
N TYR A 118 1.32 3.89 5.58
CA TYR A 118 0.06 3.75 4.87
C TYR A 118 -1.11 3.37 5.78
N PHE A 119 -0.82 2.99 7.04
CA PHE A 119 -1.79 2.40 7.95
C PHE A 119 -1.72 2.97 9.37
N SER A 120 -0.86 3.94 9.65
CA SER A 120 -0.73 4.50 11.00
C SER A 120 -0.01 5.85 10.98
N SER A 121 0.07 6.51 12.12
CA SER A 121 0.95 7.66 12.33
C SER A 121 2.44 7.29 12.43
N TYR A 122 2.78 6.01 12.45
CA TYR A 122 4.16 5.53 12.51
C TYR A 122 4.77 5.47 11.11
N SER A 123 6.10 5.52 11.05
CA SER A 123 6.84 5.36 9.80
C SER A 123 7.88 4.24 9.86
N ASN A 124 7.91 3.49 10.96
CA ASN A 124 8.84 2.38 11.13
C ASN A 124 8.15 1.02 11.14
N CYS A 125 8.90 0.01 10.73
CA CYS A 125 8.68 -1.39 11.07
C CYS A 125 9.86 -1.84 11.95
N ASP A 126 9.61 -2.46 13.11
CA ASP A 126 10.66 -2.91 14.02
C ASP A 126 11.10 -4.32 13.66
N TRP A 127 12.27 -4.41 13.01
CA TRP A 127 12.72 -5.65 12.37
C TRP A 127 12.74 -6.84 13.32
N GLN A 128 13.29 -6.67 14.53
CA GLN A 128 13.43 -7.74 15.52
C GLN A 128 12.10 -8.29 16.07
N ASP A 129 10.98 -7.61 15.83
CA ASP A 129 9.68 -7.92 16.41
C ASP A 129 8.80 -8.72 15.42
N GLY A 130 9.31 -8.98 14.21
CA GLY A 130 8.66 -9.83 13.24
C GLY A 130 8.79 -11.34 13.49
N LYS A 131 7.93 -12.14 12.85
CA LYS A 131 7.98 -13.62 12.98
C LYS A 131 9.31 -14.18 12.46
N GLY A 132 9.95 -15.04 13.26
CA GLY A 132 11.28 -15.58 12.96
C GLY A 132 12.43 -14.70 13.44
N GLN A 133 12.12 -13.57 14.09
CA GLN A 133 13.08 -12.69 14.75
C GLN A 133 12.98 -12.83 16.28
N PRO A 134 13.95 -12.30 17.07
CA PRO A 134 14.06 -12.56 18.50
C PRO A 134 12.83 -12.19 19.36
N PHE A 135 12.03 -11.21 18.92
CA PHE A 135 10.88 -10.70 19.69
C PHE A 135 9.53 -10.90 19.01
N GLY A 136 9.50 -11.60 17.86
CA GLY A 136 8.24 -12.10 17.30
C GLY A 136 7.53 -13.08 18.25
N PRO A 137 6.30 -13.51 17.94
CA PRO A 137 5.63 -13.46 16.64
C PRO A 137 4.84 -12.17 16.37
N TRP A 138 4.25 -12.07 15.18
CA TRP A 138 3.33 -11.00 14.77
C TRP A 138 2.18 -10.81 15.76
N ALA A 139 1.70 -9.57 15.90
CA ALA A 139 0.51 -9.24 16.67
C ALA A 139 -0.69 -10.11 16.27
N GLY A 140 -1.43 -10.59 17.27
CA GLY A 140 -2.59 -11.49 17.11
C GLY A 140 -2.23 -12.98 17.07
N ALA A 141 -0.95 -13.33 16.94
CA ALA A 141 -0.51 -14.73 17.03
C ALA A 141 -0.39 -15.18 18.50
N PRO A 142 -0.56 -16.48 18.81
CA PRO A 142 -0.30 -17.00 20.14
C PRO A 142 1.12 -16.66 20.61
N GLY A 143 1.24 -16.03 21.79
CA GLY A 143 2.51 -15.61 22.36
C GLY A 143 3.06 -14.27 21.87
N ALA A 144 2.31 -13.53 21.04
CA ALA A 144 2.69 -12.18 20.63
C ALA A 144 2.77 -11.22 21.83
N SER A 145 3.78 -10.35 21.84
CA SER A 145 3.97 -9.31 22.85
C SER A 145 2.96 -8.17 22.67
N ALA A 146 2.82 -7.31 23.69
CA ALA A 146 1.97 -6.10 23.60
C ALA A 146 2.52 -5.05 22.62
N TYR A 147 3.77 -5.21 22.19
CA TYR A 147 4.46 -4.38 21.21
C TYR A 147 4.71 -5.13 19.89
N GLY A 148 4.03 -6.26 19.67
CA GLY A 148 4.22 -7.04 18.45
C GLY A 148 3.81 -6.27 17.19
N GLU A 149 4.58 -6.48 16.12
CA GLU A 149 4.33 -5.86 14.82
C GLU A 149 3.02 -6.34 14.20
N GLN A 150 2.28 -5.42 13.57
CA GLN A 150 0.99 -5.72 12.97
C GLN A 150 1.11 -5.98 11.46
N LEU A 151 0.61 -7.14 11.03
CA LEU A 151 0.36 -7.44 9.62
C LEU A 151 -1.06 -7.06 9.21
N VAL A 152 -1.23 -6.72 7.94
CA VAL A 152 -2.53 -6.64 7.24
C VAL A 152 -2.48 -7.44 5.96
N VAL A 153 -3.64 -7.88 5.49
CA VAL A 153 -3.79 -8.71 4.29
C VAL A 153 -4.88 -8.21 3.37
N ARG A 154 -4.75 -8.54 2.09
CA ARG A 154 -5.85 -8.56 1.13
C ARG A 154 -5.77 -9.79 0.25
N ALA A 155 -6.90 -10.19 -0.34
CA ALA A 155 -6.87 -11.17 -1.42
C ALA A 155 -6.09 -10.60 -2.61
N VAL A 156 -5.25 -11.43 -3.23
CA VAL A 156 -4.63 -11.07 -4.52
C VAL A 156 -5.77 -10.89 -5.53
N PRO A 157 -5.88 -9.73 -6.21
CA PRO A 157 -6.89 -9.55 -7.24
C PRO A 157 -6.69 -10.59 -8.35
N GLU A 158 -7.65 -11.51 -8.52
CA GLU A 158 -7.55 -12.56 -9.54
C GLU A 158 -7.51 -11.94 -10.95
N ALA A 159 -6.54 -12.37 -11.76
CA ALA A 159 -6.41 -11.93 -13.15
C ALA A 159 -7.66 -12.28 -13.99
N ASP A 160 -8.37 -13.36 -13.63
CA ASP A 160 -9.55 -13.85 -14.33
C ASP A 160 -10.74 -12.89 -14.25
N ALA A 161 -10.85 -12.07 -13.20
CA ALA A 161 -11.88 -11.05 -13.10
C ALA A 161 -11.76 -10.01 -14.23
N TYR A 162 -10.52 -9.63 -14.57
CA TYR A 162 -10.25 -8.74 -15.70
C TYR A 162 -10.45 -9.43 -17.05
N ALA A 163 -10.06 -10.70 -17.16
CA ALA A 163 -10.29 -11.47 -18.38
C ALA A 163 -11.80 -11.62 -18.69
N MET A 164 -12.62 -11.87 -17.67
CA MET A 164 -14.08 -11.96 -17.80
C MET A 164 -14.73 -10.60 -18.07
N LEU A 165 -14.24 -9.51 -17.45
CA LEU A 165 -14.69 -8.16 -17.78
C LEU A 165 -14.38 -7.79 -19.23
N LEU A 166 -13.16 -8.06 -19.69
CA LEU A 166 -12.75 -7.80 -21.08
C LEU A 166 -13.50 -8.70 -22.06
N ALA A 167 -13.71 -9.97 -21.74
CA ALA A 167 -14.53 -10.87 -22.54
C ALA A 167 -15.99 -10.36 -22.63
N GLY A 168 -16.57 -9.96 -21.52
CA GLY A 168 -17.92 -9.38 -21.46
C GLY A 168 -18.05 -8.11 -22.29
N LEU A 169 -17.10 -7.17 -22.16
CA LEU A 169 -17.05 -5.95 -22.97
C LEU A 169 -16.85 -6.25 -24.47
N GLY A 170 -16.03 -7.25 -24.79
CA GLY A 170 -15.82 -7.72 -26.17
C GLY A 170 -17.10 -8.24 -26.81
N VAL A 171 -17.90 -9.02 -26.07
CA VAL A 171 -19.20 -9.53 -26.53
C VAL A 171 -20.19 -8.38 -26.76
N VAL A 172 -20.30 -7.43 -25.83
CA VAL A 172 -21.19 -6.26 -25.97
C VAL A 172 -20.80 -5.42 -27.19
N GLY A 173 -19.50 -5.18 -27.40
CA GLY A 173 -19.00 -4.46 -28.58
C GLY A 173 -19.32 -5.17 -29.90
N ALA A 174 -19.20 -6.50 -29.95
CA ALA A 174 -19.54 -7.30 -31.13
C ALA A 174 -21.04 -7.25 -31.46
N LEU A 175 -21.91 -7.33 -30.44
CA LEU A 175 -23.36 -7.22 -30.60
C LEU A 175 -23.78 -5.82 -31.11
N ALA A 176 -23.23 -4.75 -30.53
CA ALA A 176 -23.51 -3.38 -30.94
C ALA A 176 -23.03 -3.07 -32.38
N ARG A 177 -21.97 -3.73 -32.85
CA ARG A 177 -21.49 -3.59 -34.23
C ARG A 177 -22.40 -4.28 -35.24
N ARG A 178 -23.03 -5.40 -34.86
CA ARG A 178 -23.92 -6.17 -35.73
C ARG A 178 -25.25 -5.46 -35.97
N THR A 179 -25.78 -4.76 -34.97
CA THR A 179 -27.03 -3.99 -35.11
C THR A 179 -26.89 -2.74 -35.99
N ARG A 180 -25.70 -2.12 -36.04
CA ARG A 180 -25.41 -0.99 -36.95
C ARG A 180 -25.20 -1.37 -38.42
N ARG A 181 -25.06 -2.65 -38.74
CA ARG A 181 -24.94 -3.14 -40.14
C ARG A 181 -26.29 -3.57 -40.74
N LEU A 182 -27.34 -3.63 -39.92
CA LEU A 182 -28.68 -4.06 -40.32
C LEU A 182 -29.67 -2.87 -40.45
N VAL A 183 -29.16 -1.63 -40.32
CA VAL A 183 -29.85 -0.37 -40.62
C VAL A 183 -29.09 0.29 -41.76
#